data_AF-A0A067FPR3-F1
#
_entry.id   AF-A0A067FPR3-F1
#
_cell.length_a   1.000
_cell.length_b   1.000
_cell.length_c   1.000
_cell.angle_alpha   90.00
_cell.angle_beta   90.00
_cell.angle_gamma   90.00
#
_symmetry.space_group_name_H-M   'P 1'
#
loop_
_entity.id
_entity.type
_entity.pdbx_description
1 polymer ?
#
loop_
_entity_poly.entity_id
_entity_poly.type
_entity_poly.pdbx_seq_one_letter_code
_entity_poly.pdbx_strand_id
1 'polypeptide(L)' 'AGAGESAFLDQASAVNVAKECLLAALKADPKAAHIWANLANAYYLTGDHRSSGKCLEKVLMVYCSSNL' A
#
# COMPACT_ATOMS: atom_id res chain seq x y z
N ALA A 1 -10.99 -16.16 -25.09
CA ALA A 1 -10.75 -15.07 -24.11
C ALA A 1 -11.04 -15.64 -22.73
N GLY A 2 -10.13 -15.55 -21.76
CA GLY A 2 -10.33 -16.20 -20.44
C GLY A 2 -9.07 -16.33 -19.56
N ALA A 3 -7.87 -16.13 -20.12
CA ALA A 3 -6.63 -16.13 -19.35
C ALA A 3 -6.34 -14.76 -18.67
N GLY A 4 -6.88 -13.66 -19.22
CA GLY A 4 -6.66 -12.32 -18.67
C GLY A 4 -7.53 -11.99 -17.46
N GLU A 5 -8.78 -12.47 -17.43
CA GLU A 5 -9.72 -12.23 -16.34
C GLU A 5 -9.34 -13.01 -15.07
N SER A 6 -8.87 -14.26 -15.23
CA SER A 6 -8.37 -15.09 -14.13
C SER A 6 -7.12 -14.48 -13.50
N ALA A 7 -6.11 -14.12 -14.31
CA ALA A 7 -4.90 -13.46 -13.82
C ALA A 7 -5.18 -12.11 -13.12
N PHE A 8 -6.16 -11.35 -13.61
CA PHE A 8 -6.56 -10.07 -13.00
C PHE A 8 -7.27 -10.27 -11.65
N LEU A 9 -8.16 -11.25 -11.53
CA LEU A 9 -8.82 -11.62 -10.27
C LEU A 9 -7.81 -12.11 -9.23
N ASP A 10 -6.83 -12.92 -9.64
CA ASP A 10 -5.76 -13.40 -8.78
C ASP A 10 -4.87 -12.25 -8.31
N GLN A 11 -4.55 -11.30 -9.20
CA GLN A 11 -3.79 -10.10 -8.85
C GLN A 11 -4.56 -9.20 -7.86
N ALA A 12 -5.85 -8.96 -8.08
CA ALA A 12 -6.67 -8.15 -7.17
C ALA A 12 -6.77 -8.78 -5.77
N SER A 13 -6.94 -10.11 -5.71
CA SER A 13 -6.93 -10.87 -4.45
C SER A 13 -5.59 -10.74 -3.72
N ALA A 14 -4.47 -10.95 -4.42
CA ALA A 14 -3.14 -10.82 -3.85
C ALA A 14 -2.87 -9.40 -3.33
N VAL A 15 -3.31 -8.37 -4.06
CA VAL A 15 -3.16 -6.97 -3.62
C VAL A 15 -4.00 -6.68 -2.37
N ASN A 16 -5.20 -7.25 -2.25
CA ASN A 16 -6.01 -7.10 -1.03
C ASN A 16 -5.34 -7.75 0.19
N VAL A 17 -4.82 -8.97 0.05
CA VAL A 17 -4.06 -9.63 1.13
C VAL A 17 -2.85 -8.80 1.52
N ALA A 18 -2.11 -8.27 0.54
CA ALA A 18 -0.98 -7.38 0.81
C ALA A 18 -1.40 -6.13 1.61
N LYS A 19 -2.54 -5.51 1.29
CA LYS A 19 -3.07 -4.36 2.04
C LYS A 19 -3.33 -4.73 3.50
N GLU A 20 -3.97 -5.87 3.76
CA GLU A 20 -4.24 -6.31 5.14
C GLU A 20 -2.96 -6.56 5.94
N CYS A 21 -1.97 -7.24 5.34
CA CYS A 21 -0.67 -7.47 5.97
C CYS A 21 0.06 -6.15 6.26
N LEU A 22 0.05 -5.19 5.32
CA LEU A 22 0.68 -3.89 5.49
C LEU A 22 -0.02 -3.06 6.57
N LEU A 23 -1.35 -3.09 6.64
CA LEU A 23 -2.11 -2.42 7.70
C LEU A 23 -1.82 -3.03 9.08
N ALA A 24 -1.68 -4.35 9.17
CA ALA A 24 -1.25 -5.00 10.41
C ALA A 24 0.18 -4.60 10.80
N ALA A 25 1.10 -4.54 9.82
CA ALA A 25 2.48 -4.12 10.05
C ALA A 25 2.57 -2.65 10.50
N LEU A 26 1.73 -1.76 9.97
CA LEU A 26 1.62 -0.37 10.44
C LEU A 26 1.11 -0.24 11.88
N LYS A 27 0.31 -1.20 12.37
CA LYS A 27 -0.08 -1.23 13.79
C LYS A 27 1.10 -1.58 14.69
N ALA A 28 2.05 -2.37 14.19
CA ALA A 28 3.26 -2.74 14.92
C ALA A 28 4.34 -1.65 14.85
N ASP A 29 4.58 -1.07 13.66
CA ASP A 29 5.51 0.03 13.44
C ASP A 29 4.91 1.09 12.49
N PRO A 30 4.27 2.14 13.04
CA PRO A 30 3.70 3.22 12.22
C PRO A 30 4.76 4.17 11.64
N LYS A 31 6.03 4.08 12.09
CA LYS A 31 7.15 4.91 11.61
C LYS A 31 7.95 4.23 10.50
N ALA A 32 7.54 3.04 10.06
CA ALA A 32 8.18 2.38 8.93
C ALA A 32 7.75 3.00 7.59
N ALA A 33 8.55 3.92 7.07
CA ALA A 33 8.28 4.60 5.80
C ALA A 33 8.07 3.63 4.62
N HIS A 34 8.82 2.51 4.59
CA HIS A 34 8.70 1.50 3.53
C HIS A 34 7.33 0.80 3.52
N ILE A 35 6.68 0.65 4.68
CA ILE A 35 5.35 0.03 4.78
C ILE A 35 4.28 0.96 4.18
N TRP A 36 4.36 2.26 4.48
CA TRP A 36 3.49 3.27 3.87
C TRP A 36 3.66 3.33 2.35
N ALA A 37 4.90 3.23 1.84
CA ALA A 37 5.16 3.20 0.40
C ALA A 37 4.55 1.95 -0.28
N ASN A 38 4.69 0.79 0.34
CA ASN A 38 4.10 -0.45 -0.17
C ASN A 38 2.56 -0.41 -0.14
N LEU A 39 1.98 0.21 0.90
CA LEU A 39 0.53 0.39 1.00
C LEU A 39 0.03 1.36 -0.08
N ALA A 40 0.78 2.41 -0.38
CA ALA A 40 0.47 3.34 -1.48
C ALA A 40 0.44 2.63 -2.83
N ASN A 41 1.42 1.76 -3.10
CA ASN A 41 1.47 0.97 -4.32
C ASN A 41 0.29 0.00 -4.42
N ALA A 42 -0.08 -0.66 -3.31
CA ALA A 42 -1.23 -1.54 -3.28
C ALA A 42 -2.54 -0.79 -3.57
N TYR A 43 -2.72 0.42 -3.01
CA TYR A 43 -3.86 1.27 -3.34
C TYR A 43 -3.88 1.70 -4.81
N TYR A 44 -2.72 2.06 -5.36
CA TYR A 44 -2.57 2.42 -6.77
C TYR A 44 -2.97 1.27 -7.71
N LEU A 45 -2.52 0.04 -7.42
CA LEU A 45 -2.89 -1.15 -8.18
C LEU A 45 -4.38 -1.48 -8.11
N THR A 46 -5.07 -1.10 -7.02
CA THR A 46 -6.54 -1.22 -6.90
C THR A 46 -7.31 -0.04 -7.51
N GLY A 47 -6.63 0.95 -8.08
CA GLY A 47 -7.23 2.16 -8.65
C GLY A 47 -7.62 3.25 -7.64
N ASP A 48 -7.34 3.05 -6.36
CA ASP A 48 -7.61 4.05 -5.31
C ASP A 48 -6.44 5.03 -5.17
N HIS A 49 -6.34 5.93 -6.15
CA HIS A 49 -5.28 6.93 -6.19
C HIS A 49 -5.35 7.91 -5.01
N ARG A 50 -6.54 8.16 -4.46
CA ARG A 50 -6.73 9.06 -3.32
C ARG A 50 -6.08 8.50 -2.06
N SER A 51 -6.31 7.21 -1.75
CA SER A 51 -5.68 6.56 -0.61
C SER A 51 -4.18 6.37 -0.81
N SER A 52 -3.75 6.13 -2.05
CA SER A 52 -2.32 6.09 -2.42
C SER A 52 -1.61 7.40 -2.09
N GLY A 53 -2.18 8.54 -2.52
CA GLY A 53 -1.63 9.87 -2.20
C GLY A 53 -1.47 10.12 -0.71
N LYS A 54 -2.50 9.79 0.09
CA LYS A 54 -2.44 9.92 1.56
C LYS A 54 -1.33 9.07 2.18
N CYS A 55 -1.08 7.88 1.65
CA CYS A 55 0.00 7.02 2.12
C CYS A 55 1.37 7.65 1.81
N LEU A 56 1.54 8.25 0.62
CA LEU A 56 2.77 8.96 0.26
C LEU A 56 3.01 10.21 1.13
N GLU A 57 1.97 10.95 1.49
CA GLU A 57 2.08 12.06 2.44
C GLU A 57 2.60 11.58 3.81
N LYS A 58 2.17 10.40 4.26
CA LYS A 58 2.68 9.78 5.50
C LYS A 58 4.14 9.38 5.40
N VAL A 59 4.59 8.85 4.26
CA VAL A 59 6.01 8.56 4.00
C VAL A 59 6.85 9.83 4.21
N LEU A 60 6.44 10.95 3.61
CA LEU A 60 7.15 12.23 3.74
C LEU A 60 7.15 12.75 5.19
N MET A 61 6.04 12.64 5.91
CA MET A 61 5.96 13.01 7.33
C MET A 61 6.93 12.20 8.20
N VAL A 62 7.02 10.88 7.98
CA VAL A 62 7.92 9.99 8.73
C VAL A 62 9.38 10.37 8.49
N TYR A 63 9.77 10.63 7.24
CA TYR A 63 11.13 11.06 6.92
C TYR A 63 11.48 12.42 7.52
N CYS A 64 10.54 13.39 7.47
CA CYS A 64 10.74 14.70 8.10
C CYS A 64 10.94 14.56 9.62
N SER A 65 10.15 13.69 10.27
CA SER A 65 10.24 13.45 11.72
C SER A 65 11.50 12.68 12.13
N SER A 66 12.20 12.04 11.19
CA SER A 66 13.41 11.26 11.47
C SER A 66 14.70 12.06 11.28
N ASN A 67 14.62 13.23 10.64
CA ASN A 67 15.74 14.15 10.38
C ASN A 67 15.70 15.41 11.27
N LEU A 68 14.83 15.43 12.28
CA LEU A 68 14.72 16.47 13.31
C LEU A 68 15.04 15.85 14.67
#